data_AF-V2YAX2-F1
#
_entry.id   AF-V2YAX2-F1
#
_cell.length_a   1.000
_cell.length_b   1.000
_cell.length_c   1.000
_cell.angle_alpha   90.00
_cell.angle_beta   90.00
_cell.angle_gamma   90.00
#
_symmetry.space_group_name_H-M   'P 1'
#
loop_
_entity.id
_entity.type
_entity.pdbx_description
1 polymer ?
#
loop_
_entity_poly.entity_id
_entity_poly.type
_entity_poly.pdbx_seq_one_letter_code
_entity_poly.pdbx_strand_id
1 'polypeptide(L)'
;MISGRCKFLKDWPEWDSSIHADNAQIERQGRAMTYHFTFDVNGLTETGRFSSTSDLPYYDTSLSQCTCHDFQDRRLPCKHIYRLAVELGVIEIIRRPAGGYSKELLSGIKSMEDVDTHPEQIKRMEKARGAKMAPISIDCIEQTAVFSGSGKKPYETTVVSCTCRDFFVRRLPCKHIYRLRMELEKLCEDI
;
A
#
# COMPACT_ATOMS: atom_id res chain seq x y z
N MET A 1 6.82 2.50 -23.50
CA MET A 1 7.38 1.53 -22.52
C MET A 1 6.65 1.69 -21.19
N ILE A 2 6.46 0.62 -20.39
CA ILE A 2 5.89 0.71 -19.03
C ILE A 2 6.88 0.13 -18.03
N SER A 3 7.18 0.87 -16.95
CA SER A 3 7.93 0.38 -15.81
C SER A 3 7.29 0.83 -14.50
N GLY A 4 7.03 -0.13 -13.60
CA GLY A 4 6.19 0.09 -12.42
C GLY A 4 4.80 0.60 -12.81
N ARG A 5 4.47 1.84 -12.44
CA ARG A 5 3.24 2.54 -12.86
C ARG A 5 3.47 3.62 -13.90
N CYS A 6 4.71 3.84 -14.33
CA CYS A 6 5.06 4.87 -15.30
C CYS A 6 4.90 4.29 -16.72
N LYS A 7 3.98 4.86 -17.49
CA LYS A 7 3.95 4.70 -18.95
C LYS A 7 4.73 5.86 -19.56
N PHE A 8 5.87 5.57 -20.16
CA PHE A 8 6.75 6.58 -20.75
C PHE A 8 6.15 7.10 -22.06
N LEU A 9 5.98 8.42 -22.13
CA LEU A 9 5.52 9.16 -23.31
C LEU A 9 6.71 9.79 -24.06
N LYS A 10 7.73 10.20 -23.31
CA LYS A 10 9.03 10.70 -23.81
C LYS A 10 10.16 9.95 -23.11
N ASP A 11 11.36 10.05 -23.68
CA ASP A 11 12.57 9.56 -23.03
C ASP A 11 12.86 10.38 -21.76
N TRP A 12 13.31 9.68 -20.73
CA TRP A 12 13.65 10.28 -19.44
C TRP A 12 15.02 9.77 -18.99
N PRO A 13 16.10 10.26 -19.63
CA PRO A 13 17.43 9.66 -19.54
C PRO A 13 18.08 9.76 -18.15
N GLU A 14 17.62 10.66 -17.28
CA GLU A 14 18.18 10.86 -15.94
C GLU A 14 17.87 9.69 -14.99
N TRP A 15 16.92 8.81 -15.34
CA TRP A 15 16.56 7.67 -14.52
C TRP A 15 16.51 6.40 -15.36
N ASP A 16 17.25 5.38 -14.89
CA ASP A 16 17.12 4.05 -15.47
C ASP A 16 15.71 3.51 -15.29
N SER A 17 15.15 2.94 -16.36
CA SER A 17 13.77 2.44 -16.38
C SER A 17 13.49 1.44 -15.25
N SER A 18 14.49 0.65 -14.81
CA SER A 18 14.36 -0.35 -13.75
C SER A 18 14.10 0.26 -12.37
N ILE A 19 14.56 1.49 -12.10
CA ILE A 19 14.31 2.19 -10.82
C ILE A 19 12.80 2.30 -10.59
N HIS A 20 12.03 2.55 -11.64
CA HIS A 20 10.59 2.75 -11.52
C HIS A 20 9.81 1.46 -11.24
N ALA A 21 10.44 0.29 -11.42
CA ALA A 21 9.85 -1.01 -11.08
C ALA A 21 10.01 -1.38 -9.61
N ASP A 22 10.87 -0.67 -8.85
CA ASP A 22 11.03 -0.91 -7.41
C ASP A 22 9.75 -0.59 -6.62
N ASN A 23 9.44 -1.40 -5.61
CA ASN A 23 8.21 -1.25 -4.82
C ASN A 23 8.12 0.11 -4.11
N ALA A 24 9.23 0.60 -3.55
CA ALA A 24 9.25 1.89 -2.87
C ALA A 24 9.07 3.06 -3.87
N GLN A 25 9.47 2.87 -5.13
CA GLN A 25 9.25 3.81 -6.23
C GLN A 25 7.82 3.77 -6.74
N ILE A 26 7.23 2.59 -6.88
CA ILE A 26 5.81 2.39 -7.23
C ILE A 26 4.88 3.09 -6.23
N GLU A 27 5.18 3.02 -4.93
CA GLU A 27 4.42 3.75 -3.91
C GLU A 27 4.51 5.27 -4.08
N ARG A 28 5.69 5.79 -4.43
CA ARG A 28 5.92 7.23 -4.67
C ARG A 28 5.22 7.73 -5.92
N GLN A 29 5.23 6.95 -6.99
CA GLN A 29 4.42 7.20 -8.20
C GLN A 29 2.93 7.33 -7.83
N GLY A 30 2.44 6.47 -6.93
CA GLY A 30 1.07 6.59 -6.41
C GLY A 30 0.83 7.88 -5.64
N ARG A 31 1.72 8.20 -4.69
CA ARG A 31 1.62 9.40 -3.86
C ARG A 31 1.74 10.71 -4.64
N ALA A 32 2.47 10.72 -5.76
CA ALA A 32 2.55 11.87 -6.66
C ALA A 32 1.16 12.32 -7.16
N MET A 33 0.23 11.38 -7.32
CA MET A 33 -1.12 11.66 -7.82
C MET A 33 -2.15 11.89 -6.71
N THR A 34 -1.92 11.38 -5.50
CA THR A 34 -2.93 11.40 -4.41
C THR A 34 -2.57 12.33 -3.26
N TYR A 35 -1.32 12.76 -3.14
CA TYR A 35 -0.91 13.66 -2.08
C TYR A 35 -1.37 15.09 -2.36
N HIS A 36 -1.84 15.76 -1.32
CA HIS A 36 -2.40 17.12 -1.41
C HIS A 36 -1.27 18.15 -1.22
N PHE A 37 -0.50 18.41 -2.27
CA PHE A 37 0.39 19.58 -2.34
C PHE A 37 -0.15 20.56 -3.38
N THR A 38 0.07 21.85 -3.19
CA THR A 38 -0.08 22.84 -4.26
C THR A 38 1.22 22.92 -5.05
N PHE A 39 1.14 23.25 -6.34
CA PHE A 39 2.34 23.32 -7.17
C PHE A 39 2.14 24.20 -8.39
N ASP A 40 3.25 24.75 -8.88
CA ASP A 40 3.36 25.50 -10.13
C ASP A 40 4.43 24.86 -11.01
N VAL A 41 4.18 24.75 -12.31
CA VAL A 41 5.10 24.14 -13.28
C VAL A 41 5.49 25.17 -14.34
N ASN A 42 6.79 25.30 -14.58
CA ASN A 42 7.33 26.05 -15.71
C ASN A 42 7.77 25.07 -16.81
N GLY A 43 6.96 24.98 -17.87
CA GLY A 43 7.24 24.10 -19.00
C GLY A 43 8.42 24.53 -19.88
N LEU A 44 8.88 25.79 -19.80
CA LEU A 44 10.04 26.26 -20.56
C LEU A 44 11.37 25.82 -19.92
N THR A 45 11.43 25.86 -18.59
CA THR A 45 12.63 25.46 -17.83
C THR A 45 12.56 24.02 -17.33
N GLU A 46 11.45 23.33 -17.57
CA GLU A 46 11.17 21.97 -17.08
C GLU A 46 11.35 21.83 -15.56
N THR A 47 10.92 22.86 -14.82
CA THR A 47 10.98 22.92 -13.36
C THR A 47 9.60 23.10 -12.75
N GLY A 48 9.46 22.71 -11.49
CA GLY A 48 8.25 22.91 -10.71
C GLY A 48 8.55 23.30 -9.28
N ARG A 49 7.61 24.03 -8.67
CA ARG A 49 7.66 24.47 -7.28
C ARG A 49 6.49 23.87 -6.53
N PHE A 50 6.78 23.08 -5.49
CA PHE A 50 5.76 22.35 -4.73
C PHE A 50 5.66 22.89 -3.29
N SER A 51 4.47 22.90 -2.70
CA SER A 51 4.28 23.30 -1.31
C SER A 51 5.11 22.42 -0.37
N SER A 52 5.85 23.07 0.52
CA SER A 52 6.70 22.39 1.49
C SER A 52 5.93 22.02 2.76
N THR A 53 6.38 20.95 3.42
CA THR A 53 5.94 20.55 4.77
C THR A 53 7.05 20.71 5.81
N SER A 54 8.15 21.37 5.45
CA SER A 54 9.29 21.68 6.30
C SER A 54 9.48 23.20 6.42
N ASP A 55 10.59 23.63 7.02
CA ASP A 55 10.92 25.05 7.23
C ASP A 55 11.15 25.84 5.94
N LEU A 56 11.30 25.15 4.80
CA LEU A 56 11.37 25.78 3.48
C LEU A 56 9.96 26.24 3.05
N PRO A 57 9.82 27.37 2.34
CA PRO A 57 8.52 27.80 1.83
C PRO A 57 8.00 26.89 0.71
N TYR A 58 8.89 26.29 -0.07
CA TYR A 58 8.57 25.41 -1.19
C TYR A 58 9.73 24.46 -1.51
N TYR A 59 9.43 23.38 -2.23
CA TYR A 59 10.43 22.50 -2.83
C TYR A 59 10.57 22.80 -4.32
N ASP A 60 11.71 23.37 -4.71
CA ASP A 60 12.11 23.44 -6.11
C ASP A 60 12.49 22.03 -6.61
N THR A 61 11.97 21.69 -7.78
CA THR A 61 12.02 20.36 -8.38
C THR A 61 12.32 20.47 -9.88
N SER A 62 13.24 19.65 -10.38
CA SER A 62 13.45 19.39 -11.81
C SER A 62 13.18 17.92 -12.11
N LEU A 63 13.32 17.51 -13.37
CA LEU A 63 13.22 16.11 -13.75
C LEU A 63 14.31 15.20 -13.14
N SER A 64 15.38 15.77 -12.57
CA SER A 64 16.52 15.02 -12.02
C SER A 64 16.88 15.35 -10.58
N GLN A 65 16.36 16.44 -10.01
CA GLN A 65 16.70 16.93 -8.67
C GLN A 65 15.47 17.44 -7.92
N CYS A 66 15.50 17.38 -6.59
CA CYS A 66 14.48 17.99 -5.74
C CYS A 66 15.08 18.43 -4.40
N THR A 67 14.62 19.56 -3.88
CA THR A 67 15.05 20.10 -2.58
C THR A 67 14.36 19.46 -1.38
N CYS A 68 13.45 18.49 -1.59
CA CYS A 68 12.77 17.81 -0.49
C CYS A 68 13.66 16.77 0.20
N HIS A 69 13.42 16.54 1.49
CA HIS A 69 14.19 15.56 2.29
C HIS A 69 14.18 14.14 1.68
N ASP A 70 13.04 13.65 1.17
CA ASP A 70 12.94 12.31 0.55
C ASP A 70 13.93 12.13 -0.62
N PHE A 71 14.20 13.20 -1.38
CA PHE A 71 15.21 13.17 -2.43
C PHE A 71 16.62 13.32 -1.88
N GLN A 72 16.85 14.27 -0.96
CA GLN A 72 18.18 14.54 -0.42
C GLN A 72 18.78 13.31 0.27
N ASP A 73 17.94 12.51 0.94
CA ASP A 73 18.37 11.31 1.65
C ASP A 73 18.64 10.12 0.71
N ARG A 74 17.80 9.94 -0.32
CA ARG A 74 17.80 8.71 -1.13
C ARG A 74 18.46 8.87 -2.49
N ARG A 75 18.56 10.10 -3.00
CA ARG A 75 19.04 10.42 -4.35
C ARG A 75 18.31 9.64 -5.46
N LEU A 76 17.02 9.38 -5.25
CA LEU A 76 16.13 8.69 -6.18
C LEU A 76 14.87 9.53 -6.42
N PRO A 77 14.11 9.29 -7.50
CA PRO A 77 12.88 10.01 -7.78
C PRO A 77 11.95 10.03 -6.56
N CYS A 78 11.60 11.25 -6.14
CA CYS A 78 10.62 11.46 -5.09
C CYS A 78 9.23 11.70 -5.72
N LYS A 79 8.20 11.79 -4.88
CA LYS A 79 6.82 12.06 -5.34
C LYS A 79 6.70 13.37 -6.15
N HIS A 80 7.51 14.40 -5.87
CA HIS A 80 7.47 15.68 -6.59
C HIS A 80 8.06 15.55 -8.00
N ILE A 81 9.19 14.84 -8.15
CA ILE A 81 9.81 14.57 -9.45
C ILE A 81 8.85 13.78 -10.34
N TYR A 82 8.21 12.73 -9.81
CA TYR A 82 7.17 12.01 -10.55
C TYR A 82 5.99 12.89 -10.93
N ARG A 83 5.56 13.79 -10.04
CA ARG A 83 4.47 14.69 -10.35
C ARG A 83 4.85 15.65 -11.46
N LEU A 84 6.02 16.28 -11.38
CA LEU A 84 6.53 17.17 -12.42
C LEU A 84 6.63 16.46 -13.77
N ALA A 85 7.15 15.23 -13.81
CA ALA A 85 7.24 14.44 -15.03
C ALA A 85 5.88 14.13 -15.66
N VAL A 86 4.82 13.97 -14.86
CA VAL A 86 3.45 13.85 -15.36
C VAL A 86 2.98 15.17 -15.97
N GLU A 87 3.15 16.29 -15.28
CA GLU A 87 2.70 17.61 -15.75
C GLU A 87 3.44 18.08 -17.02
N LEU A 88 4.71 17.69 -17.18
CA LEU A 88 5.50 17.94 -18.40
C LEU A 88 5.24 16.92 -19.53
N GLY A 89 4.37 15.93 -19.30
CA GLY A 89 4.03 14.91 -20.28
C GLY A 89 5.19 13.98 -20.64
N VAL A 90 6.14 13.79 -19.72
CA VAL A 90 7.24 12.81 -19.88
C VAL A 90 6.71 11.40 -19.62
N ILE A 91 5.85 11.26 -18.62
CA ILE A 91 5.21 9.99 -18.24
C ILE A 91 3.71 10.17 -18.00
N GLU A 92 2.98 9.08 -18.10
CA GLU A 92 1.62 8.93 -17.58
C GLU A 92 1.66 7.92 -16.41
N ILE A 93 1.14 8.28 -15.24
CA ILE A 93 1.06 7.36 -14.10
C ILE A 93 -0.25 6.58 -14.18
N ILE A 94 -0.13 5.28 -14.50
CA ILE A 94 -1.26 4.35 -14.55
C ILE A 94 -1.86 4.27 -13.14
N ARG A 95 -3.14 4.65 -13.03
CA ARG A 95 -3.90 4.52 -11.79
C ARG A 95 -4.08 3.03 -11.49
N ARG A 96 -3.79 2.61 -10.25
CA ARG A 96 -4.28 1.30 -9.81
C ARG A 96 -5.80 1.33 -9.94
N PRO A 97 -6.45 0.28 -10.45
CA PRO A 97 -7.88 0.12 -10.23
C PRO A 97 -8.12 0.31 -8.74
N ALA A 98 -9.15 1.09 -8.38
CA ALA A 98 -9.44 1.48 -7.01
C ALA A 98 -9.20 0.27 -6.10
N GLY A 99 -8.19 0.37 -5.24
CA GLY A 99 -7.67 -0.75 -4.45
C GLY A 99 -8.73 -1.20 -3.46
N GLY A 100 -9.64 -2.03 -3.94
CA GLY A 100 -10.83 -2.48 -3.28
C GLY A 100 -11.33 -3.69 -4.04
N TYR A 101 -11.97 -4.58 -3.31
CA TYR A 101 -12.62 -5.72 -3.92
C TYR A 101 -13.79 -5.22 -4.76
N SER A 102 -13.96 -5.74 -5.99
CA SER A 102 -15.20 -5.48 -6.71
C SER A 102 -16.36 -6.10 -5.92
N LYS A 103 -17.53 -5.47 -5.98
CA LYS A 103 -18.71 -5.94 -5.26
C LYS A 103 -19.06 -7.35 -5.72
N GLU A 104 -18.90 -7.61 -7.01
CA GLU A 104 -19.14 -8.88 -7.70
C GLU A 104 -18.20 -9.98 -7.20
N LEU A 105 -16.91 -9.66 -7.03
CA LEU A 105 -15.93 -10.60 -6.48
C LEU A 105 -16.28 -10.97 -5.04
N LEU A 106 -16.61 -10.00 -4.18
CA LEU A 106 -16.99 -10.28 -2.80
C LEU A 106 -18.27 -11.12 -2.70
N SER A 107 -19.28 -10.83 -3.55
CA SER A 107 -20.49 -11.65 -3.57
C SER A 107 -20.18 -13.08 -4.00
N GLY A 108 -19.33 -13.27 -5.02
CA GLY A 108 -18.96 -14.61 -5.49
C GLY A 108 -18.24 -15.43 -4.43
N ILE A 109 -17.34 -14.81 -3.66
CA ILE A 109 -16.67 -15.50 -2.53
C ILE A 109 -17.68 -15.86 -1.45
N LYS A 110 -18.57 -14.93 -1.07
CA LYS A 110 -19.54 -15.15 0.00
C LYS A 110 -20.59 -16.21 -0.32
N SER A 111 -20.85 -16.47 -1.60
CA SER A 111 -21.77 -17.51 -2.03
C SER A 111 -21.16 -18.91 -2.05
N MET A 112 -19.85 -19.04 -1.83
CA MET A 112 -19.21 -20.36 -1.74
C MET A 112 -19.60 -21.05 -0.43
N GLU A 113 -19.79 -22.36 -0.50
CA GLU A 113 -20.01 -23.19 0.68
C GLU A 113 -18.81 -23.15 1.63
N ASP A 114 -17.60 -23.27 1.08
CA ASP A 114 -16.35 -23.07 1.80
C ASP A 114 -15.57 -21.88 1.22
N VAL A 115 -15.66 -20.74 1.91
CA VAL A 115 -14.97 -19.52 1.54
C VAL A 115 -13.45 -19.64 1.62
N ASP A 116 -12.92 -20.54 2.45
CA ASP A 116 -11.48 -20.67 2.70
C ASP A 116 -10.75 -21.35 1.53
N THR A 117 -11.48 -22.06 0.66
CA THR A 117 -10.97 -22.64 -0.60
C THR A 117 -10.78 -21.61 -1.71
N HIS A 118 -11.35 -20.41 -1.60
CA HIS A 118 -11.24 -19.41 -2.66
C HIS A 118 -9.80 -18.90 -2.80
N PRO A 119 -9.25 -18.71 -4.02
CA PRO A 119 -7.86 -18.27 -4.23
C PRO A 119 -7.48 -16.97 -3.49
N GLU A 120 -8.42 -16.00 -3.41
CA GLU A 120 -8.19 -14.76 -2.64
C GLU A 120 -8.11 -14.98 -1.12
N GLN A 121 -8.76 -16.03 -0.60
CA GLN A 121 -8.70 -16.40 0.80
C GLN A 121 -7.45 -17.23 1.12
N ILE A 122 -7.05 -18.12 0.22
CA ILE A 122 -5.76 -18.84 0.31
C ILE A 122 -4.58 -17.85 0.41
N LYS A 123 -4.52 -16.83 -0.46
CA LYS A 123 -3.49 -15.77 -0.38
C LYS A 123 -3.45 -15.05 0.96
N ARG A 124 -4.59 -14.99 1.66
CA ARG A 124 -4.71 -14.35 2.98
C ARG A 124 -4.26 -15.27 4.09
N MET A 125 -4.55 -16.56 3.99
CA MET A 125 -4.00 -17.59 4.87
C MET A 125 -2.47 -17.62 4.77
N GLU A 126 -1.90 -17.59 3.57
CA GLU A 126 -0.44 -17.52 3.39
C GLU A 126 0.16 -16.29 4.08
N LYS A 127 -0.45 -15.11 3.89
CA LYS A 127 0.00 -13.87 4.53
C LYS A 127 -0.19 -13.87 6.05
N ALA A 128 -1.15 -14.62 6.57
CA ALA A 128 -1.38 -14.79 8.01
C ALA A 128 -0.22 -15.52 8.70
N ARG A 129 0.50 -16.39 7.98
CA ARG A 129 1.69 -17.10 8.51
C ARG A 129 2.88 -16.17 8.76
N GLY A 130 2.92 -15.01 8.13
CA GLY A 130 4.03 -14.06 8.25
C GLY A 130 4.17 -13.46 9.65
N ALA A 131 5.43 -13.18 10.06
CA ALA A 131 5.77 -12.66 11.38
C ALA A 131 5.03 -11.36 11.77
N LYS A 132 4.68 -10.53 10.78
CA LYS A 132 3.89 -9.30 11.01
C LYS A 132 2.51 -9.54 11.61
N MET A 133 2.00 -10.77 11.49
CA MET A 133 0.69 -11.14 11.99
C MET A 133 0.77 -11.89 13.33
N ALA A 134 1.94 -11.95 13.99
CA ALA A 134 2.01 -12.54 15.33
C ALA A 134 1.05 -11.83 16.31
N PRO A 135 0.25 -12.57 17.10
CA PRO A 135 -0.61 -11.99 18.11
C PRO A 135 0.21 -11.43 19.29
N ILE A 136 -0.34 -10.42 19.94
CA ILE A 136 0.16 -9.85 21.20
C ILE A 136 -0.22 -10.75 22.37
N SER A 137 -1.45 -11.28 22.36
CA SER A 137 -1.96 -12.22 23.34
C SER A 137 -3.02 -13.13 22.71
N ILE A 138 -3.18 -14.32 23.28
CA ILE A 138 -4.18 -15.32 22.88
C ILE A 138 -4.88 -15.82 24.15
N ASP A 139 -6.20 -15.95 24.10
CA ASP A 139 -7.02 -16.64 25.07
C ASP A 139 -7.54 -17.93 24.43
N CYS A 140 -7.04 -19.09 24.88
CA CYS A 140 -7.46 -20.40 24.38
C CYS A 140 -8.91 -20.73 24.74
N ILE A 141 -9.40 -20.27 25.89
CA ILE A 141 -10.73 -20.62 26.42
C ILE A 141 -11.78 -19.85 25.63
N GLU A 142 -11.62 -18.54 25.53
CA GLU A 142 -12.55 -17.68 24.79
C GLU A 142 -12.32 -17.71 23.27
N GLN A 143 -11.26 -18.40 22.82
CA GLN A 143 -10.82 -18.46 21.43
C GLN A 143 -10.67 -17.06 20.81
N THR A 144 -9.97 -16.17 21.54
CA THR A 144 -9.73 -14.79 21.12
C THR A 144 -8.25 -14.44 21.06
N ALA A 145 -7.91 -13.42 20.30
CA ALA A 145 -6.57 -12.84 20.30
C ALA A 145 -6.57 -11.34 20.03
N VAL A 146 -5.50 -10.70 20.50
CA VAL A 146 -5.20 -9.29 20.27
C VAL A 146 -4.04 -9.19 19.30
N PHE A 147 -4.20 -8.42 18.22
CA PHE A 147 -3.15 -8.17 17.23
C PHE A 147 -2.73 -6.70 17.19
N SER A 148 -1.51 -6.43 16.72
CA SER A 148 -1.05 -5.06 16.50
C SER A 148 -1.91 -4.33 15.46
N GLY A 149 -2.41 -3.16 15.85
CA GLY A 149 -3.22 -2.30 15.00
C GLY A 149 -2.38 -1.59 13.93
N SER A 150 -3.01 -1.17 12.83
CA SER A 150 -2.39 -0.21 11.89
C SER A 150 -2.39 1.23 12.44
N GLY A 151 -3.06 1.46 13.57
CA GLY A 151 -3.07 2.71 14.32
C GLY A 151 -2.90 2.44 15.81
N LYS A 152 -3.35 3.38 16.67
CA LYS A 152 -3.16 3.29 18.13
C LYS A 152 -3.95 2.17 18.82
N LYS A 153 -5.07 1.73 18.23
CA LYS A 153 -5.94 0.68 18.81
C LYS A 153 -5.57 -0.69 18.24
N PRO A 154 -5.31 -1.70 19.09
CA PRO A 154 -5.07 -3.07 18.63
C PRO A 154 -6.34 -3.69 18.04
N TYR A 155 -6.18 -4.78 17.29
CA TYR A 155 -7.30 -5.52 16.72
C TYR A 155 -7.69 -6.69 17.61
N GLU A 156 -8.88 -6.60 18.20
CA GLU A 156 -9.56 -7.73 18.84
C GLU A 156 -10.13 -8.66 17.77
N THR A 157 -9.88 -9.96 17.93
CA THR A 157 -10.18 -11.00 16.96
C THR A 157 -10.70 -12.26 17.64
N THR A 158 -11.77 -12.84 17.10
CA THR A 158 -12.28 -14.18 17.42
C THR A 158 -12.11 -15.09 16.19
N VAL A 159 -12.38 -16.38 16.31
CA VAL A 159 -12.30 -17.34 15.18
C VAL A 159 -13.28 -17.05 14.03
N VAL A 160 -14.25 -16.15 14.23
CA VAL A 160 -15.27 -15.75 13.24
C VAL A 160 -15.36 -14.24 12.98
N SER A 161 -14.74 -13.39 13.80
CA SER A 161 -14.88 -11.94 13.70
C SER A 161 -13.58 -11.18 14.01
N CYS A 162 -13.47 -9.95 13.51
CA CYS A 162 -12.31 -9.11 13.78
C CYS A 162 -12.68 -7.63 13.69
N THR A 163 -12.09 -6.82 14.56
CA THR A 163 -12.28 -5.35 14.57
C THR A 163 -11.48 -4.61 13.49
N CYS A 164 -10.68 -5.32 12.67
CA CYS A 164 -9.89 -4.69 11.64
C CYS A 164 -10.75 -4.19 10.45
N ARG A 165 -10.26 -3.15 9.76
CA ARG A 165 -10.94 -2.57 8.59
C ARG A 165 -11.22 -3.60 7.50
N ASP A 166 -10.33 -4.56 7.35
CA ASP A 166 -10.42 -5.59 6.34
C ASP A 166 -11.65 -6.51 6.53
N PHE A 167 -11.87 -7.01 7.74
CA PHE A 167 -13.08 -7.77 8.08
C PHE A 167 -14.32 -6.90 7.97
N PHE A 168 -14.27 -5.65 8.44
CA PHE A 168 -15.40 -4.72 8.36
C PHE A 168 -15.89 -4.50 6.93
N VAL A 169 -14.96 -4.32 5.97
CA VAL A 169 -15.29 -4.10 4.55
C VAL A 169 -15.72 -5.39 3.86
N ARG A 170 -14.97 -6.49 4.06
CA ARG A 170 -15.18 -7.71 3.27
C ARG A 170 -16.25 -8.61 3.86
N ARG A 171 -16.45 -8.59 5.18
CA ARG A 171 -17.26 -9.57 5.94
C ARG A 171 -16.89 -11.01 5.58
N LEU A 172 -15.58 -11.24 5.51
CA LEU A 172 -14.93 -12.51 5.18
C LEU A 172 -13.73 -12.66 6.13
N PRO A 173 -13.31 -13.90 6.45
CA PRO A 173 -12.11 -14.11 7.27
C PRO A 173 -10.92 -13.27 6.79
N CYS A 174 -10.31 -12.55 7.74
CA CYS A 174 -9.15 -11.71 7.51
C CYS A 174 -7.88 -12.46 7.94
N LYS A 175 -6.70 -11.85 7.72
CA LYS A 175 -5.43 -12.47 8.12
C LYS A 175 -5.34 -12.75 9.62
N HIS A 176 -5.94 -11.90 10.46
CA HIS A 176 -5.93 -12.10 11.92
C HIS A 176 -6.76 -13.32 12.33
N ILE A 177 -7.95 -13.51 11.72
CA ILE A 177 -8.81 -14.67 11.99
C ILE A 177 -8.08 -15.95 11.61
N TYR A 178 -7.47 -16.00 10.41
CA TYR A 178 -6.67 -17.15 9.99
C TYR A 178 -5.49 -17.40 10.91
N ARG A 179 -4.79 -16.34 11.32
CA ARG A 179 -3.65 -16.49 12.23
C ARG A 179 -4.09 -17.03 13.59
N LEU A 180 -5.20 -16.53 14.15
CA LEU A 180 -5.74 -17.02 15.41
C LEU A 180 -6.07 -18.52 15.33
N ARG A 181 -6.78 -18.97 14.28
CA ARG A 181 -7.08 -20.41 14.08
C ARG A 181 -5.81 -21.27 14.09
N MET A 182 -4.78 -20.84 13.35
CA MET A 182 -3.49 -21.53 13.31
C MET A 182 -2.76 -21.58 14.66
N GLU A 183 -2.93 -20.56 15.51
CA GLU A 183 -2.31 -20.54 16.84
C GLU A 183 -3.09 -21.39 17.84
N LEU A 184 -4.43 -21.37 17.77
CA LEU A 184 -5.28 -22.22 18.62
C LEU A 184 -5.05 -23.72 18.32
N GLU A 185 -4.94 -24.09 17.05
CA GLU A 185 -4.57 -25.45 16.62
C GLU A 185 -3.22 -25.89 17.21
N LYS A 186 -2.24 -24.98 17.34
CA LYS A 186 -0.91 -25.32 17.86
C LYS A 186 -0.80 -25.32 19.37
N LEU A 187 -1.55 -24.43 20.03
CA LEU A 187 -1.35 -24.11 21.45
C LEU A 187 -2.36 -24.79 22.36
N CYS A 188 -3.55 -25.12 21.84
CA CYS A 188 -4.66 -25.59 22.66
C CYS A 188 -5.07 -27.05 22.33
N GLU A 189 -4.27 -27.81 21.56
CA GLU A 189 -4.47 -29.25 21.33
C GLU A 189 -4.28 -30.10 22.61
N ASP A 190 -3.74 -29.53 23.69
CA ASP A 190 -3.42 -30.21 24.96
C ASP A 190 -4.19 -29.65 26.19
N ILE A 191 -5.35 -29.00 26.01
CA ILE A 191 -6.23 -28.53 27.12
C ILE A 191 -7.48 -29.41 27.25
#